data_AF-A0A426QRZ6-F1
#
_entry.id   AF-A0A426QRZ6-F1
#
_cell.length_a   1.000
_cell.length_b   1.000
_cell.length_c   1.000
_cell.angle_alpha   90.00
_cell.angle_beta   90.00
_cell.angle_gamma   90.00
#
_symmetry.space_group_name_H-M   'P 1'
#
loop_
_entity.id
_entity.type
_entity.pdbx_description
1 polymer ?
#
loop_
_entity_poly.entity_id
_entity_poly.type
_entity_poly.pdbx_seq_one_letter_code
_entity_poly.pdbx_strand_id
1 'polypeptide(L)'
;MAKKLPANEMHREMRQIISRRRRLIRIWPAIALLLGAVTIGFYVWAFFQRPILVNPLHVLELMQTGNLDSATQALLAVTAPMLFLAVGLLVLLLLAFVTAGLVSEGRLMRVLEKNLSR
;
A
#
# COMPACT_ATOMS: atom_id res chain seq x y z
N MET A 1 36.46 -1.58 20.49
CA MET A 1 36.90 -0.19 20.74
C MET A 1 35.74 0.73 20.38
N ALA A 2 34.89 1.10 21.34
CA ALA A 2 33.72 1.95 21.08
C ALA A 2 34.19 3.41 20.92
N LYS A 3 34.20 3.91 19.69
CA LYS A 3 34.50 5.31 19.37
C LYS A 3 33.39 6.17 19.99
N LYS A 4 33.64 6.77 21.17
CA LYS A 4 32.76 7.82 21.73
C LYS A 4 32.79 9.00 20.77
N LEU A 5 31.76 9.12 19.92
CA LEU A 5 31.57 10.30 19.09
C LEU A 5 31.37 11.53 20.00
N PRO A 6 31.99 12.68 19.70
CA PRO A 6 31.78 13.91 20.44
C PRO A 6 30.29 14.26 20.41
N ALA A 7 29.74 14.72 21.53
CA ALA A 7 28.31 15.02 21.67
C ALA A 7 27.77 15.90 20.52
N ASN A 8 28.60 16.79 19.98
CA ASN A 8 28.25 17.71 18.89
C ASN A 8 28.04 17.00 17.53
N GLU A 9 28.68 15.86 17.29
CA GLU A 9 28.45 15.02 16.10
C GLU A 9 27.19 14.16 16.28
N MET A 10 26.99 13.57 17.46
CA MET A 10 25.78 12.81 17.79
C MET A 10 24.51 13.68 17.63
N HIS A 11 24.53 14.94 18.07
CA HIS A 11 23.40 15.87 17.87
C HIS A 11 23.20 16.29 16.41
N ARG A 12 24.26 16.29 15.58
CA ARG A 12 24.16 16.58 14.14
C ARG A 12 23.58 15.40 13.37
N GLU A 13 24.03 14.18 13.65
CA GLU A 13 23.47 12.95 13.06
C GLU A 13 22.00 12.78 13.45
N MET A 14 21.66 13.00 14.73
CA MET A 14 20.28 12.93 15.21
C MET A 14 19.36 13.92 14.46
N ARG A 15 19.82 15.18 14.28
CA ARG A 15 19.09 16.19 13.51
C ARG A 15 18.94 15.81 12.04
N GLN A 16 19.96 15.23 11.42
CA GLN A 16 19.87 14.75 10.04
C GLN A 16 18.85 13.61 9.90
N ILE A 17 18.84 12.64 10.81
CA ILE A 17 17.86 11.53 10.82
C ILE A 17 16.43 12.07 10.97
N ILE A 18 16.21 13.02 11.88
CA ILE A 18 14.90 13.64 12.11
C ILE A 18 14.44 14.44 10.88
N SER A 19 15.32 15.22 10.26
CA SER A 19 14.98 16.05 9.09
C SER A 19 14.60 15.20 7.86
N ARG A 20 15.27 14.06 7.65
CA ARG A 20 14.94 13.10 6.58
C ARG A 20 13.58 12.47 6.80
N ARG A 21 13.29 12.01 8.03
CA ARG A 21 11.98 11.46 8.41
C ARG A 21 10.85 12.48 8.22
N ARG A 22 11.08 13.75 8.55
CA ARG A 22 10.09 14.84 8.38
C ARG A 22 9.74 15.09 6.90
N ARG A 23 10.72 15.03 6.00
CA ARG A 23 10.47 15.12 4.54
C ARG A 23 9.69 13.92 4.02
N LEU A 24 10.03 12.72 4.49
CA LEU A 24 9.31 11.49 4.12
C LEU A 24 7.84 11.59 4.53
N ILE A 25 7.55 11.96 5.79
CA ILE A 25 6.18 12.14 6.30
C ILE A 25 5.38 13.16 5.47
N ARG A 26 6.02 14.23 5.00
CA ARG A 26 5.34 15.28 4.21
C ARG A 26 5.04 14.87 2.77
N ILE A 27 5.94 14.13 2.12
CA ILE A 27 5.80 13.73 0.71
C ILE A 27 5.04 12.40 0.57
N TRP A 28 5.05 11.57 1.62
CA TRP A 28 4.41 10.25 1.62
C TRP A 28 2.95 10.24 1.16
N PRO A 29 2.06 11.17 1.56
CA PRO A 29 0.68 11.16 1.10
C PRO A 29 0.55 11.28 -0.42
N ALA A 30 1.41 12.06 -1.07
CA ALA A 30 1.42 12.19 -2.52
C ALA A 30 1.93 10.90 -3.20
N ILE A 31 2.97 10.28 -2.63
CA ILE A 31 3.48 8.98 -3.10
C ILE A 31 2.42 7.89 -2.95
N ALA A 32 1.75 7.83 -1.79
CA ALA A 32 0.69 6.87 -1.52
C ALA A 32 -0.51 7.07 -2.46
N LEU A 33 -0.88 8.31 -2.76
CA LEU A 33 -1.93 8.62 -3.73
C LEU A 33 -1.54 8.15 -5.13
N LEU A 34 -0.30 8.41 -5.56
CA LEU A 34 0.21 7.94 -6.86
C LEU A 34 0.22 6.41 -6.92
N LEU A 35 0.74 5.73 -5.89
CA LEU A 35 0.77 4.26 -5.82
C LEU A 35 -0.66 3.68 -5.79
N GLY A 36 -1.56 4.29 -5.03
CA GLY A 36 -2.97 3.89 -4.99
C GLY A 36 -3.65 4.06 -6.35
N ALA A 37 -3.43 5.18 -7.03
CA ALA A 37 -3.97 5.43 -8.36
C ALA A 37 -3.42 4.44 -9.40
N VAL A 38 -2.12 4.14 -9.37
CA VAL A 38 -1.51 3.12 -10.24
C VAL A 38 -2.10 1.75 -9.96
N THR A 39 -2.28 1.39 -8.69
CA THR A 39 -2.87 0.10 -8.28
C THR A 39 -4.30 0.00 -8.80
N ILE A 40 -5.15 0.97 -8.50
CA ILE A 40 -6.55 0.98 -8.96
C ILE A 40 -6.63 0.97 -10.49
N GLY A 41 -5.82 1.79 -11.15
CA GLY A 41 -5.75 1.85 -12.61
C GLY A 41 -5.33 0.52 -13.23
N PHE A 42 -4.36 -0.17 -12.63
CA PHE A 42 -3.96 -1.51 -13.04
C PHE A 42 -5.09 -2.53 -12.90
N TYR A 43 -5.82 -2.53 -11.78
CA TYR A 43 -6.98 -3.43 -11.59
C TYR A 43 -8.11 -3.14 -12.58
N VAL A 44 -8.43 -1.86 -12.80
CA VAL A 44 -9.45 -1.45 -13.78
C VAL A 44 -9.03 -1.87 -15.20
N TRP A 45 -7.78 -1.61 -15.58
CA TRP A 45 -7.25 -2.03 -16.88
C TRP A 45 -7.27 -3.56 -17.05
N ALA A 46 -6.83 -4.29 -16.03
CA ALA A 46 -6.80 -5.75 -16.06
C ALA A 46 -8.21 -6.36 -16.13
N PHE A 47 -9.22 -5.71 -15.52
CA PHE A 47 -10.61 -6.12 -15.60
C PHE A 47 -11.16 -6.12 -17.04
N PHE A 48 -10.81 -5.11 -17.84
CA PHE A 48 -11.26 -5.03 -19.24
C PHE A 48 -10.40 -5.85 -20.20
N GLN A 49 -9.07 -5.83 -20.05
CA GLN A 49 -8.16 -6.42 -21.04
C GLN A 49 -7.91 -7.92 -20.80
N ARG A 50 -7.98 -8.38 -19.54
CA ARG A 50 -7.68 -9.76 -19.14
C ARG A 50 -8.73 -10.28 -18.13
N PRO A 51 -10.00 -10.42 -18.56
CA PRO A 51 -11.10 -10.76 -17.66
C PRO A 51 -10.91 -12.13 -16.97
N ILE A 52 -10.19 -13.07 -17.59
CA ILE A 52 -9.84 -14.38 -16.99
C ILE A 52 -9.09 -14.25 -15.66
N LEU A 53 -8.31 -13.19 -15.44
CA LEU A 53 -7.47 -13.03 -14.26
C LEU A 53 -8.14 -12.26 -13.13
N VAL A 54 -9.18 -11.48 -13.41
CA VAL A 54 -9.73 -10.49 -12.46
C VAL A 54 -11.24 -10.59 -12.32
N ASN A 55 -11.95 -11.06 -13.34
CA ASN A 55 -13.41 -11.16 -13.32
C ASN A 55 -13.85 -12.61 -13.04
N PRO A 56 -14.19 -12.96 -11.78
CA PRO A 56 -14.63 -14.31 -11.44
C PRO A 56 -15.95 -14.69 -12.11
N LEU A 57 -16.81 -13.72 -12.46
CA LEU A 57 -18.07 -13.98 -13.17
C LEU A 57 -17.82 -14.46 -14.59
N HIS A 58 -16.84 -13.86 -15.27
CA HIS A 58 -16.47 -14.27 -16.63
C HIS A 58 -15.91 -15.70 -16.66
N VAL A 59 -15.10 -16.05 -15.65
CA VAL A 59 -14.60 -17.43 -15.49
C VAL A 59 -15.76 -18.38 -15.20
N LEU A 60 -16.73 -17.98 -14.37
CA LEU A 60 -17.91 -18.79 -14.08
C LEU A 60 -18.78 -19.05 -15.32
N GLU A 61 -19.01 -18.04 -16.15
CA GLU A 61 -19.75 -18.16 -17.42
C GLU A 61 -19.05 -19.08 -18.42
N LEU A 62 -17.73 -18.98 -18.55
CA LEU A 62 -16.92 -19.87 -19.40
C LEU A 62 -16.99 -21.34 -18.94
N MET A 63 -17.10 -21.57 -17.63
CA MET A 63 -17.23 -22.91 -17.06
C MET A 63 -18.64 -23.48 -17.16
N GLN A 64 -19.67 -22.63 -17.14
CA GLN A 64 -21.06 -23.06 -17.34
C GLN A 64 -21.37 -23.37 -18.81
N THR A 65 -20.67 -22.72 -19.74
CA THR A 65 -20.84 -22.89 -21.19
C THR A 65 -19.92 -23.96 -21.78
N GLY A 66 -18.83 -24.32 -21.11
CA GLY A 66 -17.91 -25.41 -21.47
C GLY A 66 -18.25 -26.73 -20.76
N ASN A 67 -18.35 -27.81 -21.52
CA ASN A 67 -18.79 -29.13 -21.05
C ASN A 67 -17.90 -29.69 -19.90
N LEU A 68 -18.58 -30.17 -18.86
CA LEU A 68 -18.09 -30.74 -17.60
C LEU A 68 -16.79 -31.57 -17.68
N ASP A 69 -15.74 -31.14 -16.96
CA ASP A 69 -14.96 -31.99 -16.05
C ASP A 69 -14.27 -31.13 -14.97
N SER A 70 -14.26 -31.66 -13.75
CA SER A 70 -13.61 -31.15 -12.54
C SER A 70 -14.15 -29.84 -11.91
N ALA A 71 -15.10 -30.01 -10.98
CA ALA A 71 -15.42 -28.99 -9.97
C ALA A 71 -14.16 -28.43 -9.27
N THR A 72 -13.07 -29.21 -9.22
CA THR A 72 -11.75 -28.78 -8.74
C THR A 72 -11.04 -27.81 -9.67
N GLN A 73 -11.02 -27.98 -11.01
CA GLN A 73 -10.51 -26.93 -11.90
C GLN A 73 -11.38 -25.68 -11.81
N ALA A 74 -12.70 -25.86 -11.68
CA ALA A 74 -13.59 -24.73 -11.57
C ALA A 74 -13.35 -23.91 -10.29
N LEU A 75 -13.12 -24.60 -9.17
CA LEU A 75 -12.72 -23.96 -7.92
C LEU A 75 -11.38 -23.21 -8.06
N LEU A 76 -10.38 -23.85 -8.67
CA LEU A 76 -9.04 -23.28 -8.88
C LEU A 76 -9.08 -22.06 -9.83
N ALA A 77 -9.93 -22.12 -10.85
CA ALA A 77 -10.09 -21.05 -11.84
C ALA A 77 -10.76 -19.81 -11.24
N VAL A 78 -11.68 -19.96 -10.28
CA VAL A 78 -12.33 -18.84 -9.59
C VAL A 78 -11.51 -18.34 -8.40
N THR A 79 -10.74 -19.20 -7.74
CA THR A 79 -9.87 -18.76 -6.63
C THR A 79 -8.75 -17.85 -7.11
N ALA A 80 -8.21 -18.04 -8.31
CA ALA A 80 -7.19 -17.14 -8.87
C ALA A 80 -7.63 -15.66 -8.93
N PRO A 81 -8.75 -15.28 -9.58
CA PRO A 81 -9.23 -13.90 -9.58
C PRO A 81 -9.66 -13.41 -8.20
N MET A 82 -10.24 -14.27 -7.36
CA MET A 82 -10.57 -13.90 -5.97
C MET A 82 -9.33 -13.56 -5.13
N LEU A 83 -8.30 -14.40 -5.18
CA LEU A 83 -7.03 -14.15 -4.50
C LEU A 83 -6.35 -12.90 -5.04
N PHE A 84 -6.38 -12.69 -6.35
CA PHE A 84 -5.83 -11.49 -6.98
C PHE A 84 -6.52 -10.21 -6.49
N LEU A 85 -7.85 -10.21 -6.37
CA LEU A 85 -8.60 -9.10 -5.79
C LEU A 85 -8.31 -8.92 -4.29
N ALA A 86 -8.25 -10.02 -3.53
CA ALA A 86 -7.96 -9.99 -2.10
C ALA A 86 -6.56 -9.42 -1.81
N VAL A 87 -5.55 -9.80 -2.59
CA VAL A 87 -4.19 -9.26 -2.49
C VAL A 87 -4.19 -7.76 -2.84
N GLY A 88 -4.89 -7.35 -3.89
CA GLY A 88 -5.02 -5.95 -4.26
C GLY A 88 -5.65 -5.11 -3.15
N LEU A 89 -6.74 -5.60 -2.58
CA LEU A 89 -7.41 -4.98 -1.46
C LEU A 89 -6.48 -4.88 -0.25
N LEU A 90 -5.73 -5.95 0.07
CA LEU A 90 -4.75 -5.94 1.15
C LEU A 90 -3.67 -4.89 0.94
N VAL A 91 -3.14 -4.77 -0.28
CA VAL A 91 -2.14 -3.74 -0.63
C VAL A 91 -2.71 -2.33 -0.43
N LEU A 92 -3.95 -2.08 -0.86
CA LEU A 92 -4.62 -0.80 -0.67
C LEU A 92 -4.84 -0.50 0.82
N LEU A 93 -5.25 -1.50 1.61
CA LEU A 93 -5.40 -1.35 3.06
C LEU A 93 -4.08 -1.07 3.76
N LEU A 94 -2.99 -1.74 3.37
CA LEU A 94 -1.65 -1.48 3.90
C LEU A 94 -1.19 -0.07 3.55
N LEU A 95 -1.38 0.37 2.29
CA LEU A 95 -1.08 1.73 1.87
C LEU A 95 -1.88 2.75 2.70
N ALA A 96 -3.17 2.52 2.90
CA ALA A 96 -4.03 3.38 3.71
C ALA A 96 -3.55 3.42 5.17
N PHE A 97 -3.24 2.27 5.77
CA PHE A 97 -2.77 2.15 7.14
C PHE A 97 -1.44 2.88 7.37
N VAL A 98 -0.44 2.64 6.53
CA VAL A 98 0.86 3.30 6.60
C VAL A 98 0.71 4.81 6.42
N THR A 99 -0.15 5.23 5.49
CA THR A 99 -0.43 6.65 5.25
C THR A 99 -1.12 7.29 6.46
N ALA A 100 -2.11 6.63 7.06
CA ALA A 100 -2.79 7.12 8.25
C ALA A 100 -1.83 7.26 9.44
N GLY A 101 -0.94 6.28 9.65
CA GLY A 101 0.10 6.33 10.68
C GLY A 101 1.08 7.51 10.49
N LEU A 102 1.60 7.69 9.28
CA LEU A 102 2.54 8.79 9.02
C LEU A 102 1.86 10.17 9.11
N VAL A 103 0.59 10.29 8.67
CA VAL A 103 -0.17 11.54 8.77
C VAL A 103 -0.52 11.87 10.23
N SER A 104 -0.84 10.87 11.06
CA SER A 104 -1.15 11.07 12.48
C SER A 104 0.09 11.53 13.26
N GLU A 105 1.26 10.93 13.01
CA GLU A 105 2.55 11.38 13.56
C GLU A 105 2.86 12.83 13.14
N GLY A 106 2.70 13.15 11.86
CA GLY A 106 2.92 14.50 11.33
C GLY A 106 1.94 15.55 11.86
N ARG A 107 0.75 15.13 12.33
CA ARG A 107 -0.23 16.00 12.98
C ARG A 107 0.14 16.24 14.45
N LEU A 108 0.53 15.18 15.16
CA LEU A 108 0.91 15.26 16.58
C LEU A 108 2.13 16.17 16.79
N MET A 109 3.15 16.04 15.93
CA MET A 109 4.32 16.93 15.96
C MET A 109 3.96 18.40 15.74
N ARG A 110 3.04 18.70 14.82
CA ARG A 110 2.58 20.08 14.58
C ARG A 110 1.81 20.67 15.76
N VAL A 111 1.01 19.85 16.44
CA VAL A 111 0.26 20.29 17.62
C VAL A 111 1.20 20.55 18.80
N LEU A 112 2.21 19.70 19.01
CA LEU A 112 3.22 19.90 20.04
C LEU A 112 4.02 21.20 19.82
N GLU A 113 4.50 21.42 18.59
CA GLU A 113 5.28 22.63 18.23
C GLU A 113 4.45 23.92 18.42
N LYS A 114 3.14 23.86 18.20
CA LYS A 114 2.23 24.99 18.43
C LYS A 114 1.97 25.28 19.92
N ASN A 115 1.95 24.25 20.78
CA ASN A 115 1.74 24.42 22.22
C ASN A 115 3.02 24.77 22.98
N LEU A 116 4.20 24.37 22.48
CA LEU A 116 5.51 24.71 23.07
C LEU A 116 6.02 26.11 22.68
N SER A 117 5.39 26.76 21.70
CA SER A 117 5.69 28.14 21.28
C SER A 117 4.77 29.19 21.91
N ARG A 118 3.90 28.78 22.83
CA ARG A 118 3.18 29.66 23.77
C ARG A 118 3.85 29.56 25.13
#